data_AF-A0ABD5XHA2-F1
#
_entry.id   AF-A0ABD5XHA2-F1
#
_cell.length_a   1.000
_cell.length_b   1.000
_cell.length_c   1.000
_cell.angle_alpha   90.00
_cell.angle_beta   90.00
_cell.angle_gamma   90.00
#
_symmetry.space_group_name_H-M   'P 1'
#
loop_
_entity.id
_entity.type
_entity.pdbx_description
1 polymer ?
#
loop_
_entity_poly.entity_id
_entity_poly.type
_entity_poly.pdbx_seq_one_letter_code
_entity_poly.pdbx_strand_id
1 'polypeptide(L)'
;MISIRSVFFVESGDTVTFEIQSGSHSATAYKEGTSTASVNRIPEGAEPFNSEILSEQGATYEHTFETTGTYDYFCIPHKTLGMVGRIVVGEPGGPAEGSMPPDGDVPESQTIVDQGSVSYSEFTE
;
A
#
# COMPACT_ATOMS: atom_id res chain seq x y z
N MET A 1 -0.33 15.11 5.20
CA MET A 1 -0.93 14.48 4.01
C MET A 1 0.23 13.83 3.27
N ILE A 2 0.33 12.50 3.28
CA ILE A 2 1.23 11.87 2.31
C ILE A 2 0.59 12.13 0.96
N SER A 3 1.23 12.92 0.10
CA SER A 3 0.97 12.76 -1.32
C SER A 3 1.75 11.53 -1.75
N ILE A 4 1.24 10.35 -1.37
CA ILE A 4 1.43 9.19 -2.22
C ILE A 4 0.54 9.58 -3.37
N ARG A 5 1.11 10.14 -4.44
CA ARG A 5 0.34 10.23 -5.67
C ARG A 5 -0.07 8.80 -5.93
N SER A 6 -1.35 8.51 -5.78
CA SER A 6 -2.05 7.33 -6.25
C SER A 6 -1.77 5.99 -5.56
N VAL A 7 -2.86 5.30 -5.26
CA VAL A 7 -2.98 3.85 -5.19
C VAL A 7 -2.70 3.34 -6.61
N PHE A 8 -1.66 2.52 -6.84
CA PHE A 8 -1.18 2.21 -8.20
C PHE A 8 -1.49 0.77 -8.64
N PHE A 9 -1.95 0.68 -9.87
CA PHE A 9 -1.69 -0.49 -10.71
C PHE A 9 -0.23 -0.44 -11.18
N VAL A 10 0.48 -1.56 -11.03
CA VAL A 10 1.86 -1.75 -11.50
C VAL A 10 2.00 -3.13 -12.13
N GLU A 11 3.02 -3.34 -12.96
CA GLU A 11 3.35 -4.65 -13.50
C GLU A 11 4.37 -5.37 -12.61
N SER A 12 4.48 -6.69 -12.76
CA SER A 12 5.53 -7.47 -12.10
C SER A 12 6.92 -6.99 -12.57
N GLY A 13 7.81 -6.73 -11.61
CA GLY A 13 9.13 -6.16 -11.81
C GLY A 13 9.19 -4.63 -11.74
N ASP A 14 8.05 -3.94 -11.61
CA ASP A 14 8.04 -2.49 -11.43
C ASP A 14 8.48 -2.09 -10.01
N THR A 15 9.16 -0.94 -9.92
CA THR A 15 9.56 -0.33 -8.65
C THR A 15 8.65 0.85 -8.32
N VAL A 16 8.08 0.85 -7.12
CA VAL A 16 7.34 1.99 -6.56
C VAL A 16 8.24 2.76 -5.61
N THR A 17 8.35 4.07 -5.81
CA THR A 17 9.01 5.01 -4.91
C THR A 17 7.97 5.71 -4.04
N PHE A 18 8.02 5.47 -2.74
CA PHE A 18 7.24 6.18 -1.72
C PHE A 18 8.02 7.42 -1.28
N GLU A 19 7.47 8.62 -1.51
CA GLU A 19 8.10 9.88 -1.11
C GLU A 19 7.28 10.61 -0.04
N ILE A 20 7.94 11.07 1.02
CA ILE A 20 7.30 11.88 2.05
C ILE A 20 7.25 13.35 1.64
N GLN A 21 6.05 13.88 1.53
CA GLN A 21 5.83 15.31 1.29
C GLN A 21 5.94 16.15 2.57
N SER A 22 5.44 15.63 3.69
CA SER A 22 5.43 16.31 4.99
C SER A 22 5.05 15.35 6.10
N GLY A 23 5.40 15.69 7.34
CA GLY A 23 5.07 14.88 8.52
C GLY A 23 5.88 13.60 8.62
N SER A 24 5.45 12.69 9.49
CA SER A 24 6.09 11.40 9.73
C SER A 24 5.19 10.27 9.26
N HIS A 25 5.67 9.45 8.33
CA HIS A 25 4.86 8.44 7.68
C HIS A 25 5.68 7.20 7.32
N SER A 26 5.01 6.09 7.04
CA SER A 26 5.64 4.88 6.51
C SER A 26 4.77 4.21 5.46
N ALA A 27 5.37 3.31 4.69
CA ALA A 27 4.70 2.31 3.87
C ALA A 27 5.13 0.93 4.39
N THR A 28 4.18 0.21 4.99
CA THR A 28 4.45 -1.06 5.67
C THR A 28 3.41 -2.10 5.26
N ALA A 29 3.86 -3.23 4.71
CA ALA A 29 2.99 -4.31 4.26
C ALA A 29 2.19 -4.93 5.42
N TYR A 30 0.94 -5.29 5.15
CA TYR A 30 0.16 -6.18 6.03
C TYR A 30 0.66 -7.62 5.89
N LYS A 31 1.77 -7.94 6.56
CA LYS A 31 2.32 -9.29 6.68
C LYS A 31 2.66 -9.56 8.14
N GLU A 32 2.08 -10.61 8.73
CA GLU A 32 2.37 -10.97 10.12
C GLU A 32 3.88 -11.11 10.35
N GLY A 33 4.36 -10.51 11.44
CA GLY A 33 5.79 -10.39 11.74
C GLY A 33 6.47 -9.14 11.16
N THR A 34 5.76 -8.35 10.33
CA THR A 34 6.25 -7.07 9.82
C THR A 34 5.68 -5.93 10.66
N SER A 35 6.51 -5.30 11.49
CA SER A 35 6.12 -4.21 12.40
C SER A 35 4.87 -4.59 13.22
N THR A 36 3.80 -3.78 13.19
CA THR A 36 2.55 -3.99 13.94
C THR A 36 1.46 -4.69 13.13
N ALA A 37 1.79 -5.32 12.00
CA ALA A 37 0.83 -6.09 11.20
C ALA A 37 0.35 -7.33 11.94
N SER A 38 -0.97 -7.56 11.95
CA SER A 38 -1.63 -8.68 12.63
C SER A 38 -2.43 -9.58 11.68
N VAL A 39 -2.34 -9.32 10.38
CA VAL A 39 -3.03 -10.05 9.31
C VAL A 39 -2.11 -10.13 8.10
N ASN A 40 -2.29 -11.16 7.27
CA ASN A 40 -1.61 -11.29 5.98
C ASN A 40 -2.55 -10.78 4.87
N ARG A 41 -2.14 -9.75 4.14
CA ARG A 41 -2.88 -9.12 3.04
C ARG A 41 -1.95 -8.72 1.89
N ILE A 42 -0.95 -9.57 1.63
CA ILE A 42 -0.09 -9.53 0.44
C ILE A 42 -0.07 -10.92 -0.19
N PRO A 43 0.26 -11.08 -1.50
CA PRO A 43 0.30 -12.37 -2.17
C PRO A 43 1.21 -13.39 -1.46
N GLU A 44 0.87 -14.66 -1.58
CA GLU A 44 1.70 -15.73 -1.02
C GLU A 44 3.07 -15.76 -1.71
N GLY A 45 4.14 -15.86 -0.92
CA GLY A 45 5.51 -15.82 -1.42
C GLY A 45 6.04 -14.44 -1.79
N ALA A 46 5.23 -13.37 -1.67
CA ALA A 46 5.71 -12.01 -1.83
C ALA A 46 6.62 -11.60 -0.65
N GLU A 47 7.71 -10.90 -0.97
CA GLU A 47 8.57 -10.28 0.05
C GLU A 47 7.83 -9.13 0.74
N PRO A 48 7.76 -9.09 2.08
CA PRO A 48 7.15 -7.96 2.78
C PRO A 48 8.05 -6.73 2.72
N PHE A 49 7.42 -5.55 2.71
CA PHE A 49 8.11 -4.27 2.72
C PHE A 49 7.79 -3.44 3.97
N ASN A 50 8.78 -2.67 4.42
CA ASN A 50 8.64 -1.68 5.48
C ASN A 50 9.64 -0.55 5.24
N SER A 51 9.14 0.66 4.99
CA SER A 51 9.99 1.85 4.81
C SER A 51 10.64 2.36 6.09
N GLU A 52 10.24 1.83 7.25
CA GLU A 52 10.35 2.50 8.55
C GLU A 52 9.66 3.89 8.53
N ILE A 53 9.73 4.62 9.65
CA ILE A 53 9.16 5.96 9.73
C ILE A 53 10.10 6.96 9.05
N LEU A 54 9.65 7.48 7.91
CA LEU A 54 10.26 8.58 7.19
C LEU A 54 9.67 9.90 7.68
N SER A 55 10.51 10.86 8.10
CA SER A 55 10.07 12.14 8.66
C SER A 55 10.67 13.38 7.99
N GLU A 56 11.67 13.19 7.14
CA GLU A 56 12.30 14.26 6.38
C GLU A 56 11.53 14.48 5.07
N GLN A 57 11.24 15.73 4.74
CA GLN A 57 10.61 16.07 3.46
C GLN A 57 11.51 15.64 2.30
N GLY A 58 10.94 14.95 1.32
CA GLY A 58 11.65 14.39 0.18
C GLY A 58 12.39 13.08 0.48
N ALA A 59 12.31 12.55 1.70
CA ALA A 59 12.81 11.21 1.98
C ALA A 59 12.01 10.16 1.19
N THR A 60 12.73 9.20 0.63
CA THR A 60 12.14 8.15 -0.21
C THR A 60 12.41 6.75 0.33
N TYR A 61 11.51 5.83 -0.03
CA TYR A 61 11.69 4.39 0.09
C TYR A 61 11.25 3.74 -1.23
N GLU A 62 11.99 2.75 -1.70
CA GLU A 62 11.68 2.04 -2.94
C GLU A 62 11.42 0.56 -2.66
N HIS A 63 10.43 0.01 -3.37
CA HIS A 63 10.17 -1.41 -3.35
C HIS A 63 9.82 -1.91 -4.76
N THR A 64 10.49 -2.97 -5.20
CA THR A 64 10.21 -3.66 -6.45
C THR A 64 9.22 -4.79 -6.20
N PHE A 65 8.12 -4.79 -6.96
CA PHE A 65 7.03 -5.74 -6.81
C PHE A 65 7.17 -6.88 -7.80
N GLU A 66 7.62 -8.05 -7.33
CA GLU A 66 7.86 -9.21 -8.19
C GLU A 66 6.62 -10.12 -8.32
N THR A 67 5.83 -10.27 -7.24
CA THR A 67 4.73 -11.22 -7.20
C THR A 67 3.41 -10.58 -7.64
N THR A 68 2.71 -11.19 -8.58
CA THR A 68 1.37 -10.77 -9.01
C THR A 68 0.36 -10.88 -7.86
N GLY A 69 -0.54 -9.89 -7.75
CA GLY A 69 -1.67 -9.90 -6.81
C GLY A 69 -1.91 -8.54 -6.14
N THR A 70 -2.80 -8.56 -5.13
CA THR A 70 -3.23 -7.38 -4.37
C THR A 70 -2.46 -7.27 -3.06
N TYR A 71 -1.86 -6.11 -2.82
CA TYR A 71 -1.08 -5.76 -1.65
C TYR A 71 -1.75 -4.65 -0.87
N ASP A 72 -2.14 -4.91 0.37
CA ASP A 72 -2.50 -3.85 1.30
C ASP A 72 -1.29 -3.45 2.16
N TYR A 73 -1.18 -2.14 2.43
CA TYR A 73 -0.17 -1.58 3.31
C TYR A 73 -0.75 -0.50 4.23
N PHE A 74 -0.02 -0.15 5.28
CA PHE A 74 -0.40 0.88 6.23
C PHE A 74 0.78 1.75 6.62
N CYS A 75 0.46 2.92 7.16
CA CYS A 75 1.41 3.83 7.78
C CYS A 75 1.45 3.59 9.29
N ILE A 76 2.58 3.15 9.83
CA ILE A 76 2.79 2.79 11.25
C ILE A 76 2.23 3.86 12.21
N PRO A 77 2.63 5.15 12.12
CA PRO A 77 2.15 6.17 13.06
C PRO A 77 0.67 6.56 12.89
N HIS A 78 0.04 6.18 11.77
CA HIS A 78 -1.31 6.61 11.42
C HIS A 78 -2.26 5.42 11.14
N LYS A 79 -1.86 4.21 11.55
CA LYS A 79 -2.63 2.98 11.36
C LYS A 79 -4.03 3.11 11.95
N THR A 80 -4.12 3.56 13.21
CA THR A 80 -5.39 3.76 13.91
C THR A 80 -6.23 4.93 13.38
N LEU A 81 -5.66 5.76 12.50
CA LEU A 81 -6.37 6.84 11.80
C LEU A 81 -6.82 6.41 10.39
N GLY A 82 -6.63 5.14 10.02
CA GLY A 82 -7.04 4.61 8.73
C GLY A 82 -6.12 4.98 7.57
N MET A 83 -4.85 5.30 7.85
CA MET A 83 -3.87 5.53 6.78
C MET A 83 -3.38 4.20 6.21
N VAL A 84 -4.23 3.64 5.36
CA VAL A 84 -4.01 2.39 4.61
C VAL A 84 -3.96 2.69 3.11
N GLY A 85 -3.39 1.76 2.35
CA GLY A 85 -3.38 1.83 0.90
C GLY A 85 -3.34 0.45 0.27
N ARG A 86 -3.58 0.41 -1.04
CA ARG A 86 -3.60 -0.80 -1.85
C ARG A 86 -2.69 -0.62 -3.07
N ILE A 87 -2.03 -1.69 -3.49
CA ILE A 87 -1.29 -1.79 -4.75
C ILE A 87 -1.74 -3.06 -5.45
N VAL A 88 -1.99 -2.99 -6.74
CA VAL A 88 -2.32 -4.16 -7.57
C VAL A 88 -1.18 -4.39 -8.55
N VAL A 89 -0.58 -5.58 -8.48
CA VAL A 89 0.55 -6.00 -9.33
C VAL A 89 0.02 -6.97 -10.37
N GLY A 90 -0.03 -6.58 -11.65
CA GLY A 90 -0.50 -7.38 -12.78
C GLY A 90 -2.01 -7.66 -12.78
N GLU A 91 -2.51 -8.49 -11.86
CA GLU A 91 -3.95 -8.77 -11.74
C GLU A 91 -4.36 -8.93 -10.25
N PRO A 92 -5.62 -8.59 -9.90
CA PRO A 92 -6.14 -8.75 -8.55
C PRO A 92 -6.01 -10.19 -8.04
N GLY A 93 -5.58 -10.37 -6.79
CA GLY A 93 -5.45 -11.71 -6.21
C GLY A 93 -4.85 -11.76 -4.82
N GLY A 94 -4.84 -12.95 -4.24
CA GLY A 94 -4.26 -13.19 -2.92
C GLY A 94 -5.17 -12.77 -1.76
N PRO A 95 -4.64 -12.77 -0.52
CA PRO A 95 -5.44 -12.64 0.70
C PRO A 95 -6.14 -11.29 0.88
N ALA A 96 -5.67 -10.23 0.21
CA ALA A 96 -6.31 -8.92 0.26
C ALA A 96 -7.56 -8.83 -0.60
N GLU A 97 -7.69 -9.70 -1.61
CA GLU A 97 -8.71 -9.59 -2.64
C GLU A 97 -10.12 -9.80 -2.10
N GLY A 98 -11.09 -9.02 -2.61
CA GLY A 98 -12.48 -9.10 -2.19
C GLY A 98 -12.77 -8.69 -0.74
N SER A 99 -11.82 -8.07 -0.03
CA SER A 99 -12.02 -7.60 1.35
C SER A 99 -11.25 -6.31 1.63
N MET A 100 -11.66 -5.58 2.67
CA MET A 100 -10.97 -4.37 3.15
C MET A 100 -9.89 -4.70 4.20
N PRO A 101 -8.83 -3.88 4.30
CA PRO A 101 -7.88 -3.98 5.40
C PRO A 101 -8.55 -3.65 6.75
N PRO A 102 -8.00 -4.15 7.87
CA PRO A 102 -8.67 -4.06 9.17
C PRO A 102 -8.74 -2.65 9.76
N ASP A 103 -7.90 -1.73 9.27
CA ASP A 103 -7.76 -0.40 9.87
C ASP A 103 -8.39 0.73 9.03
N GLY A 104 -8.94 0.44 7.86
CA GLY A 104 -9.58 1.43 7.00
C GLY A 104 -10.04 0.86 5.67
N ASP A 105 -10.68 1.70 4.87
CA ASP A 105 -11.17 1.32 3.54
C ASP A 105 -10.14 1.69 2.46
N VAL A 106 -10.12 0.90 1.38
CA VAL A 106 -9.31 1.15 0.18
C VAL A 106 -10.17 0.89 -1.06
N PRO A 107 -9.83 1.49 -2.22
CA PRO A 107 -10.51 1.18 -3.46
C PRO A 107 -10.50 -0.33 -3.78
N GLU A 108 -11.56 -0.80 -4.44
CA GLU A 108 -11.58 -2.15 -4.98
C GLU A 108 -10.44 -2.35 -6.00
N SER A 109 -9.85 -3.55 -6.02
CA SER A 109 -8.71 -3.85 -6.87
C SER A 109 -9.01 -3.65 -8.35
N GLN A 110 -10.21 -4.01 -8.80
CA GLN A 110 -10.61 -3.78 -10.20
C GLN A 110 -10.70 -2.29 -10.54
N THR A 111 -11.17 -1.45 -9.63
CA THR A 111 -11.17 0.01 -9.82
C THR A 111 -9.76 0.55 -10.02
N ILE A 112 -8.78 0.02 -9.28
CA ILE A 112 -7.36 0.39 -9.43
C ILE A 112 -6.82 -0.06 -10.78
N VAL A 113 -7.14 -1.27 -11.23
CA VAL A 113 -6.76 -1.79 -12.55
C VAL A 113 -7.36 -0.93 -13.67
N ASP A 114 -8.64 -0.57 -13.57
CA ASP A 114 -9.36 0.16 -14.62
C ASP A 114 -8.91 1.62 -14.73
N GLN A 115 -8.60 2.26 -13.61
CA GLN A 115 -8.22 3.68 -13.56
C GLN A 115 -6.70 3.89 -13.58
N GLY A 116 -5.92 2.83 -13.34
CA GLY A 116 -4.47 2.84 -13.17
C GLY A 116 -4.00 3.49 -11.86
N SER A 117 -4.71 4.51 -11.40
CA SER A 117 -4.36 5.31 -10.23
C SER A 117 -5.63 5.89 -9.60
N VAL A 118 -5.90 5.60 -8.33
CA VAL A 118 -7.05 6.19 -7.58
C VAL A 118 -6.51 7.07 -6.46
N SER A 119 -6.96 8.33 -6.37
CA SER A 119 -6.60 9.19 -5.25
C SER A 119 -7.49 8.94 -4.04
N TYR A 120 -6.94 9.15 -2.83
CA TYR A 120 -7.70 8.98 -1.58
C TYR A 120 -8.98 9.83 -1.55
N SER A 121 -8.92 11.08 -2.06
CA SER A 121 -10.07 11.98 -2.12
C SER A 121 -11.19 11.51 -3.04
N GLU A 122 -10.89 10.69 -4.04
CA GLU A 122 -11.91 10.13 -4.95
C GLU A 122 -12.65 8.94 -4.35
N PHE A 123 -12.15 8.38 -3.25
CA PHE A 123 -12.69 7.17 -2.64
C PHE A 123 -13.39 7.41 -1.29
N THR A 124 -13.16 8.52 -0.61
CA THR A 124 -13.72 8.79 0.74
C THR A 124 -14.82 9.85 0.79
N GLU A 125 -15.63 10.00 -0.27
CA GLU A 125 -16.82 10.89 -0.24
C GLU A 125 -17.96 10.34 0.62
#